data_AF-A0AA45MP78-F1
#
_entry.id   AF-A0AA45MP78-F1
#
_cell.length_a   1.000
_cell.length_b   1.000
_cell.length_c   1.000
_cell.angle_alpha   90.00
_cell.angle_beta   90.00
_cell.angle_gamma   90.00
#
_symmetry.space_group_name_H-M   'P 1'
#
loop_
_entity.id
_entity.type
_entity.pdbx_description
1 polymer ?
#
loop_
_entity_poly.entity_id
_entity_poly.type
_entity_poly.pdbx_seq_one_letter_code
_entity_poly.pdbx_strand_id
1 'polypeptide(L)'
;MSIAMVAAGFTAGEADHLRRAMSAWKRKGGLEEFDQKLLEGMASRGYTEQFAQSIVAQIRGFAEYGFPESHAHSFALIAYASCWLKCHHPAEFLASLLNCQPMGFYSPSALVQDARRHGVEVLPVDACVSGWEASLEPRADAWPAVRLGLNLIRGLEREAGWRVEEARSARPFASTQDLAMRAALTAHHMTDLAAANALASLEGNRRQALWQAASGVPDRGLLRHAAIEEAPVAIAAATEGQEIVADYRRLGLTLGRHPLALLRDELYRRRFTPSDVLQSFEDGQLARGCGLVTVRQRPGTANGVTFLTLEDEGGTINVIVFPDLGEKQRTELVKSRLLGVYGVWQSRSGGRNLIAKRLVECSHLLGDLSTRSRDFH
;
A
#
# COMPACT_ATOMS: atom_id res chain seq x y z
N MET A 1 34.24 12.76 10.36
CA MET A 1 35.34 11.98 10.98
C MET A 1 36.58 11.97 10.10
N SER A 2 36.50 11.50 8.84
CA SER A 2 37.66 11.46 7.92
C SER A 2 38.36 12.81 7.74
N ILE A 3 37.62 13.92 7.69
CA ILE A 3 38.19 15.28 7.64
C ILE A 3 39.13 15.55 8.83
N ALA A 4 38.72 15.23 10.06
CA ALA A 4 39.54 15.45 11.25
C ALA A 4 40.81 14.57 11.24
N MET A 5 40.70 13.33 10.74
CA MET A 5 41.85 12.41 10.64
C MET A 5 42.85 12.85 9.57
N VAL A 6 42.37 13.24 8.38
CA VAL A 6 43.22 13.61 7.24
C VAL A 6 43.75 15.04 7.37
N ALA A 7 42.91 16.00 7.74
CA ALA A 7 43.29 17.41 7.81
C ALA A 7 44.04 17.76 9.09
N ALA A 8 43.64 17.20 10.24
CA ALA A 8 44.21 17.54 11.55
C ALA A 8 44.99 16.41 12.23
N GLY A 9 45.05 15.21 11.64
CA GLY A 9 45.83 14.10 12.17
C GLY A 9 45.22 13.39 13.38
N PHE A 10 43.92 13.53 13.61
CA PHE A 10 43.24 12.83 14.70
C PHE A 10 43.32 11.30 14.53
N THR A 11 43.38 10.59 15.64
CA THR A 11 43.14 9.14 15.66
C THR A 11 41.65 8.85 15.43
N ALA A 12 41.31 7.61 15.03
CA ALA A 12 39.91 7.21 14.83
C ALA A 12 39.06 7.37 16.10
N GLY A 13 39.65 7.10 17.27
CA GLY A 13 38.99 7.28 18.57
C GLY A 13 38.70 8.73 18.90
N GLU A 14 39.66 9.63 18.64
CA GLU A 14 39.46 11.08 18.82
C GLU A 14 38.42 11.64 17.83
N ALA A 15 38.38 11.13 16.60
CA ALA A 15 37.41 11.55 15.61
C ALA A 15 35.96 11.12 15.95
N ASP A 16 35.76 9.92 16.53
CA ASP A 16 34.43 9.53 17.05
C ASP A 16 34.08 10.33 18.32
N HIS A 17 35.06 10.61 19.18
CA HIS A 17 34.85 11.45 20.35
C HIS A 17 34.40 12.86 19.96
N LEU A 18 35.05 13.48 18.97
CA LEU A 18 34.63 14.74 18.36
C LEU A 18 33.19 14.67 17.85
N ARG A 19 32.81 13.62 17.09
CA ARG A 19 31.44 13.43 16.59
C ARG A 19 30.40 13.35 17.72
N ARG A 20 30.72 12.63 18.80
CA ARG A 20 29.84 12.52 19.98
C ARG A 20 29.71 13.87 20.71
N ALA A 21 30.83 14.58 20.89
CA ALA A 21 30.85 15.91 21.49
C ALA A 21 30.01 16.90 20.67
N MET A 22 30.10 16.87 19.34
CA MET A 22 29.27 17.67 18.43
C MET A 22 27.77 17.39 18.59
N SER A 23 27.39 16.13 18.80
CA SER A 23 25.98 15.75 19.02
C SER A 23 25.45 16.23 20.39
N ALA A 24 26.34 16.35 21.39
CA ALA A 24 26.01 16.79 22.75
C ALA A 24 26.15 18.31 22.97
N TRP A 25 26.79 19.01 22.01
CA TRP A 25 27.19 20.41 22.09
C TRP A 25 26.04 21.35 22.46
N LYS A 26 24.85 21.15 21.89
CA LYS A 26 23.65 21.98 22.16
C LYS A 26 23.18 21.91 23.62
N ARG A 27 23.59 20.89 24.40
CA ARG A 27 23.15 20.67 25.79
C ARG A 27 24.21 20.95 26.85
N LYS A 28 25.50 20.86 26.53
CA LYS A 28 26.58 20.90 27.54
C LYS A 28 27.78 21.80 27.21
N GLY A 29 27.87 22.37 26.00
CA GLY A 29 29.10 23.06 25.55
C GLY A 29 30.29 22.10 25.42
N GLY A 30 31.51 22.64 25.21
CA GLY A 30 32.75 21.85 25.21
C GLY A 30 33.36 21.47 23.85
N LEU A 31 33.07 22.23 22.78
CA LEU A 31 33.70 22.01 21.46
C LEU A 31 35.07 22.70 21.30
N GLU A 32 35.34 23.71 22.13
CA GLU A 32 36.49 24.63 22.00
C GLU A 32 37.84 23.90 22.09
N GLU A 33 37.94 22.88 22.94
CA GLU A 33 39.15 22.04 23.07
C GLU A 33 39.44 21.26 21.78
N PHE A 34 38.40 20.75 21.11
CA PHE A 34 38.56 20.05 19.84
C PHE A 34 38.83 21.02 18.69
N ASP A 35 38.26 22.22 18.72
CA ASP A 35 38.52 23.24 17.70
C ASP A 35 39.98 23.70 17.73
N GLN A 36 40.52 23.93 18.92
CA GLN A 36 41.94 24.26 19.07
C GLN A 36 42.84 23.13 18.57
N LYS A 37 42.54 21.88 18.95
CA LYS A 37 43.28 20.70 18.51
C LYS A 37 43.20 20.48 16.98
N LEU A 38 42.05 20.81 16.37
CA LEU A 38 41.85 20.80 14.91
C LEU A 38 42.70 21.87 14.23
N LEU A 39 42.72 23.10 14.75
CA LEU A 39 43.50 24.22 14.20
C LEU A 39 45.02 23.95 14.29
N GLU A 40 45.50 23.49 15.45
CA GLU A 40 46.91 23.12 15.66
C GLU A 40 47.33 21.96 14.76
N GLY A 41 46.48 20.92 14.66
CA GLY A 41 46.69 19.78 13.76
C GLY A 41 46.78 20.21 12.29
N MET A 42 45.91 21.12 11.85
CA MET A 42 45.95 21.67 10.49
C MET A 42 47.15 22.59 10.26
N ALA A 43 47.53 23.42 11.23
CA ALA A 43 48.71 24.29 11.14
C ALA A 43 50.00 23.47 11.00
N SER A 44 50.16 22.40 11.79
CA SER A 44 51.32 21.49 11.70
C SER A 44 51.45 20.78 10.35
N ARG A 45 50.37 20.73 9.57
CA ARG A 45 50.32 20.11 8.22
C ARG A 45 50.38 21.14 7.09
N GLY A 46 50.62 22.41 7.40
CA GLY A 46 50.84 23.48 6.42
C GLY A 46 49.57 24.14 5.89
N TYR A 47 48.41 23.93 6.52
CA TYR A 47 47.19 24.64 6.14
C TYR A 47 47.20 26.08 6.67
N THR A 48 46.72 27.02 5.85
CA THR A 48 46.54 28.41 6.28
C THR A 48 45.45 28.53 7.34
N GLU A 49 45.63 29.43 8.31
CA GLU A 49 44.69 29.64 9.41
C GLU A 49 43.26 29.94 8.94
N GLN A 50 43.09 30.79 7.92
CA GLN A 50 41.77 31.10 7.35
C GLN A 50 41.06 29.86 6.80
N PHE A 51 41.81 28.95 6.16
CA PHE A 51 41.25 27.70 5.65
C PHE A 51 40.86 26.76 6.78
N ALA A 52 41.71 26.62 7.80
CA ALA A 52 41.43 25.77 8.96
C ALA A 52 40.19 26.25 9.74
N GLN A 53 40.04 27.56 9.93
CA GLN A 53 38.84 28.16 10.54
C GLN A 53 37.57 27.90 9.71
N SER A 54 37.67 27.96 8.38
CA SER A 54 36.55 27.63 7.48
C SER A 54 36.11 26.17 7.63
N ILE A 55 37.05 25.23 7.69
CA ILE A 55 36.76 23.80 7.89
C ILE A 55 36.10 23.54 9.23
N VAL A 56 36.58 24.18 10.31
CA VAL A 56 35.94 24.09 11.64
C VAL A 56 34.50 24.59 11.59
N ALA A 57 34.25 25.73 10.93
CA ALA A 57 32.90 26.27 10.76
C ALA A 57 31.98 25.32 9.97
N GLN A 58 32.49 24.70 8.90
CA GLN A 58 31.73 23.69 8.13
C GLN A 58 31.41 22.45 8.95
N ILE A 59 32.37 21.93 9.72
CA ILE A 59 32.16 20.78 10.61
C ILE A 59 31.05 21.11 11.63
N ARG A 60 31.08 22.30 12.23
CA ARG A 60 30.03 22.77 13.16
C ARG A 60 28.66 22.84 12.47
N GLY A 61 28.58 23.36 11.25
CA GLY A 61 27.33 23.43 10.48
C GLY A 61 26.77 22.04 10.11
N PHE A 62 27.64 21.08 9.79
CA PHE A 62 27.25 19.71 9.45
C PHE A 62 26.83 18.87 10.66
N ALA A 63 27.18 19.27 11.88
CA ALA A 63 26.83 18.55 13.11
C ALA A 63 25.33 18.28 13.25
N GLU A 64 24.49 19.19 12.74
CA GLU A 64 23.03 19.10 12.85
C GLU A 64 22.40 18.10 11.87
N TYR A 65 23.11 17.76 10.79
CA TYR A 65 22.61 16.90 9.70
C TYR A 65 23.45 15.63 9.48
N GLY A 66 24.48 15.41 10.32
CA GLY A 66 25.36 14.26 10.22
C GLY A 66 24.64 12.95 10.45
N PHE A 67 24.67 12.05 9.47
CA PHE A 67 24.01 10.74 9.53
C PHE A 67 25.03 9.59 9.49
N PRO A 68 24.84 8.49 10.24
CA PRO A 68 25.76 7.35 10.18
C PRO A 68 25.74 6.67 8.80
N GLU A 69 26.87 6.74 8.10
CA GLU A 69 27.01 6.18 6.74
C GLU A 69 26.78 4.66 6.69
N SER A 70 27.30 3.91 7.66
CA SER A 70 27.10 2.45 7.72
C SER A 70 25.62 2.05 7.83
N HIS A 71 24.84 2.82 8.59
CA HIS A 71 23.40 2.64 8.70
C HIS A 71 22.68 3.07 7.41
N ALA A 72 23.08 4.18 6.78
CA ALA A 72 22.52 4.57 5.49
C ALA A 72 22.77 3.51 4.42
N HIS A 73 23.97 2.94 4.37
CA HIS A 73 24.35 1.92 3.39
C HIS A 73 23.54 0.63 3.54
N SER A 74 23.36 0.14 4.77
CA SER A 74 22.59 -1.09 5.00
C SER A 74 21.13 -0.95 4.55
N PHE A 75 20.49 0.18 4.81
CA PHE A 75 19.13 0.46 4.32
C PHE A 75 19.08 0.71 2.82
N ALA A 76 20.09 1.38 2.26
CA ALA A 76 20.18 1.64 0.82
C ALA A 76 20.27 0.33 0.01
N LEU A 77 20.98 -0.69 0.52
CA LEU A 77 21.03 -2.01 -0.12
C LEU A 77 19.65 -2.67 -0.20
N ILE A 78 18.85 -2.60 0.86
CA ILE A 78 17.49 -3.15 0.89
C ILE A 78 16.57 -2.38 -0.07
N ALA A 79 16.68 -1.04 -0.08
CA ALA A 79 15.91 -0.20 -0.99
C ALA A 79 16.28 -0.50 -2.46
N TYR A 80 17.57 -0.61 -2.77
CA TYR A 80 18.05 -0.95 -4.11
C TYR A 80 17.55 -2.33 -4.55
N ALA A 81 17.69 -3.36 -3.70
CA ALA A 81 17.20 -4.71 -4.01
C ALA A 81 15.69 -4.72 -4.26
N SER A 82 14.92 -3.96 -3.47
CA SER A 82 13.46 -3.82 -3.65
C SER A 82 13.11 -3.11 -4.96
N CYS A 83 13.82 -2.04 -5.31
CA CYS A 83 13.65 -1.35 -6.58
C CYS A 83 14.04 -2.23 -7.78
N TRP A 84 15.11 -3.01 -7.65
CA TRP A 84 15.55 -3.95 -8.67
C TRP A 84 14.48 -5.02 -8.91
N LEU A 85 13.93 -5.63 -7.85
CA LEU A 85 12.80 -6.56 -7.96
C LEU A 85 11.57 -5.90 -8.57
N LYS A 86 11.21 -4.69 -8.15
CA LYS A 86 10.07 -3.95 -8.74
C LYS A 86 10.28 -3.68 -10.24
N CYS A 87 11.51 -3.44 -10.68
CA CYS A 87 11.82 -3.13 -12.08
C CYS A 87 11.90 -4.38 -12.96
N HIS A 88 12.53 -5.45 -12.46
CA HIS A 88 12.85 -6.65 -13.25
C HIS A 88 11.96 -7.87 -12.97
N HIS A 89 11.25 -7.89 -11.84
CA HIS A 89 10.38 -8.99 -11.41
C HIS A 89 9.12 -8.46 -10.69
N PRO A 90 8.33 -7.59 -11.35
CA PRO A 90 7.21 -6.90 -10.70
C PRO A 90 6.09 -7.85 -10.23
N ALA A 91 5.89 -8.99 -10.91
CA ALA A 91 4.88 -9.97 -10.55
C ALA A 91 5.27 -10.74 -9.27
N GLU A 92 6.51 -11.22 -9.20
CA GLU A 92 7.10 -11.87 -8.02
C GLU A 92 7.11 -10.92 -6.82
N PHE A 93 7.46 -9.65 -7.05
CA PHE A 93 7.44 -8.61 -6.03
C PHE A 93 6.03 -8.37 -5.49
N LEU A 94 5.02 -8.27 -6.36
CA LEU A 94 3.62 -8.15 -5.95
C LEU A 94 3.17 -9.37 -5.13
N ALA A 95 3.39 -10.59 -5.64
CA ALA A 95 2.97 -11.81 -4.96
C ALA A 95 3.59 -11.91 -3.55
N SER A 96 4.87 -11.58 -3.42
CA SER A 96 5.57 -11.54 -2.13
C SER A 96 4.95 -10.51 -1.18
N LEU A 97 4.67 -9.29 -1.65
CA LEU A 97 4.04 -8.25 -0.83
C LEU A 97 2.62 -8.60 -0.38
N LEU A 98 1.85 -9.30 -1.22
CA LEU A 98 0.53 -9.81 -0.87
C LEU A 98 0.62 -10.91 0.21
N ASN A 99 1.59 -11.81 0.10
CA ASN A 99 1.78 -12.91 1.05
C ASN A 99 2.34 -12.43 2.40
N CYS A 100 3.04 -11.29 2.43
CA CYS A 100 3.51 -10.65 3.67
C CYS A 100 2.46 -9.73 4.35
N GLN A 101 1.24 -9.61 3.82
CA GLN A 101 0.20 -8.81 4.48
C GLN A 101 -0.16 -9.38 5.86
N PRO A 102 -0.49 -8.53 6.86
CA PRO A 102 -0.83 -7.10 6.77
C PRO A 102 0.37 -6.12 6.86
N MET A 103 1.60 -6.58 6.66
CA MET A 103 2.78 -5.72 6.72
C MET A 103 2.79 -4.62 5.63
N GLY A 104 3.52 -3.54 5.89
CA GLY A 104 3.73 -2.45 4.94
C GLY A 104 2.70 -1.33 5.03
N PHE A 105 2.89 -0.32 4.17
CA PHE A 105 2.11 0.92 4.18
C PHE A 105 0.86 0.86 3.28
N TYR A 106 0.96 0.16 2.16
CA TYR A 106 -0.09 0.09 1.14
C TYR A 106 -1.09 -1.04 1.42
N SER A 107 -2.33 -0.88 0.95
CA SER A 107 -3.35 -1.93 1.00
C SER A 107 -3.14 -2.94 -0.13
N PRO A 108 -3.68 -4.17 -0.02
CA PRO A 108 -3.70 -5.12 -1.14
C PRO A 108 -4.27 -4.53 -2.44
N SER A 109 -5.33 -3.71 -2.34
CA SER A 109 -5.91 -2.99 -3.47
C SER A 109 -4.90 -2.07 -4.14
N ALA A 110 -4.23 -1.21 -3.36
CA ALA A 110 -3.26 -0.26 -3.90
C ALA A 110 -2.08 -0.97 -4.59
N LEU A 111 -1.59 -2.08 -4.02
CA LEU A 111 -0.52 -2.90 -4.59
C LEU A 111 -0.94 -3.54 -5.92
N VAL A 112 -2.13 -4.15 -5.96
CA VAL A 112 -2.68 -4.78 -7.17
C VAL A 112 -2.91 -3.74 -8.27
N GLN A 113 -3.47 -2.57 -7.93
CA GLN A 113 -3.69 -1.50 -8.90
C GLN A 113 -2.36 -0.93 -9.43
N ASP A 114 -1.33 -0.80 -8.58
CA ASP A 114 0.02 -0.39 -9.02
C ASP A 114 0.62 -1.39 -10.00
N ALA A 115 0.58 -2.68 -9.66
CA ALA A 115 1.13 -3.73 -10.52
C ALA A 115 0.43 -3.78 -11.88
N ARG A 116 -0.90 -3.63 -11.92
CA ARG A 116 -1.68 -3.57 -13.18
C ARG A 116 -1.28 -2.38 -14.06
N ARG A 117 -1.03 -1.21 -13.47
CA ARG A 117 -0.51 -0.04 -14.21
C ARG A 117 0.89 -0.27 -14.76
N HIS A 118 1.68 -1.14 -14.13
CA HIS A 118 3.01 -1.55 -14.60
C HIS A 118 2.96 -2.80 -15.53
N GLY A 119 1.77 -3.19 -16.00
CA GLY A 119 1.61 -4.27 -16.99
C GLY A 119 1.60 -5.69 -16.40
N VAL A 120 1.53 -5.85 -15.08
CA VAL A 120 1.34 -7.17 -14.45
C VAL A 120 -0.13 -7.54 -14.52
N GLU A 121 -0.43 -8.70 -15.10
CA GLU A 121 -1.77 -9.27 -15.03
C GLU A 121 -2.01 -9.88 -13.65
N VAL A 122 -3.19 -9.62 -13.10
CA VAL A 122 -3.62 -10.18 -11.81
C VAL A 122 -4.91 -10.94 -12.02
N LEU A 123 -4.93 -12.20 -11.59
CA LEU A 123 -6.04 -13.13 -11.79
C LEU A 123 -6.83 -13.31 -10.49
N PRO A 124 -8.16 -13.46 -10.56
CA PRO A 124 -9.01 -13.54 -9.38
C PRO A 124 -8.72 -14.77 -8.54
N VAL A 125 -9.15 -14.74 -7.28
CA VAL A 125 -9.20 -15.94 -6.45
C VAL A 125 -10.14 -16.94 -7.10
N ASP A 126 -9.73 -18.21 -7.21
CA ASP A 126 -10.53 -19.29 -7.78
C ASP A 126 -10.26 -20.58 -7.01
N ALA A 127 -11.29 -21.20 -6.42
CA ALA A 127 -11.15 -22.43 -5.65
C ALA A 127 -10.57 -23.59 -6.51
N CYS A 128 -10.80 -23.56 -7.81
CA CYS A 128 -10.31 -24.56 -8.75
C CYS A 128 -8.83 -24.37 -9.12
N VAL A 129 -8.20 -23.24 -8.79
CA VAL A 129 -6.83 -22.91 -9.22
C VAL A 129 -5.95 -22.34 -8.11
N SER A 130 -6.44 -21.34 -7.36
CA SER A 130 -5.69 -20.63 -6.31
C SER A 130 -5.22 -21.56 -5.19
N GLY A 131 -3.98 -21.37 -4.74
CA GLY A 131 -3.54 -21.86 -3.44
C GLY A 131 -4.01 -20.95 -2.29
N TRP A 132 -3.59 -21.28 -1.07
CA TRP A 132 -3.79 -20.42 0.10
C TRP A 132 -3.15 -19.05 -0.11
N GLU A 133 -1.90 -19.03 -0.55
CA GLU A 133 -1.14 -17.82 -0.84
C GLU A 133 -1.26 -17.40 -2.32
N ALA A 134 -0.94 -16.14 -2.60
CA ALA A 134 -0.82 -15.67 -3.98
C ALA A 134 0.34 -16.40 -4.69
N SER A 135 0.12 -16.76 -5.95
CA SER A 135 1.04 -17.58 -6.75
C SER A 135 1.22 -16.98 -8.15
N LEU A 136 2.19 -17.52 -8.89
CA LEU A 136 2.56 -17.06 -10.22
C LEU A 136 2.09 -18.08 -11.27
N GLU A 137 1.44 -17.58 -12.32
CA GLU A 137 1.05 -18.37 -13.49
C GLU A 137 1.92 -17.97 -14.69
N PRO A 138 2.69 -18.91 -15.28
CA PRO A 138 3.57 -18.61 -16.40
C PRO A 138 2.82 -18.07 -17.61
N ARG A 139 3.42 -17.11 -18.32
CA ARG A 139 2.92 -16.58 -19.59
C ARG A 139 4.04 -16.61 -20.64
N ALA A 140 3.67 -16.88 -21.89
CA ALA A 140 4.63 -17.12 -22.97
C ALA A 140 5.47 -15.89 -23.34
N ASP A 141 4.94 -14.66 -23.20
CA ASP A 141 5.58 -13.42 -23.69
C ASP A 141 5.34 -12.20 -22.77
N ALA A 142 5.13 -12.43 -21.47
CA ALA A 142 4.87 -11.36 -20.50
C ALA A 142 5.41 -11.75 -19.13
N TRP A 143 5.35 -10.81 -18.18
CA TRP A 143 5.49 -11.16 -16.77
C TRP A 143 4.50 -12.28 -16.42
N PRO A 144 4.87 -13.20 -15.51
CA PRO A 144 3.91 -14.17 -15.01
C PRO A 144 2.71 -13.44 -14.41
N ALA A 145 1.52 -14.00 -14.60
CA ALA A 145 0.33 -13.44 -13.98
C ALA A 145 0.32 -13.77 -12.48
N VAL A 146 -0.15 -12.82 -11.67
CA VAL A 146 -0.28 -13.04 -10.21
C VAL A 146 -1.69 -13.56 -9.94
N ARG A 147 -1.80 -14.84 -9.54
CA ARG A 147 -3.04 -15.42 -9.04
C ARG A 147 -3.24 -15.02 -7.58
N LEU A 148 -4.37 -14.39 -7.27
CA LEU A 148 -4.72 -14.08 -5.88
C LEU A 148 -4.97 -15.37 -5.08
N GLY A 149 -4.46 -15.39 -3.84
CA GLY A 149 -4.61 -16.50 -2.90
C GLY A 149 -5.94 -16.49 -2.15
N LEU A 150 -6.33 -17.66 -1.65
CA LEU A 150 -7.52 -17.82 -0.78
C LEU A 150 -7.38 -17.05 0.54
N ASN A 151 -6.15 -16.77 0.99
CA ASN A 151 -5.84 -15.99 2.19
C ASN A 151 -6.39 -14.56 2.17
N LEU A 152 -6.71 -14.01 1.00
CA LEU A 152 -7.34 -12.69 0.87
C LEU A 152 -8.85 -12.71 1.20
N ILE A 153 -9.48 -13.88 1.23
CA ILE A 153 -10.91 -14.02 1.54
C ILE A 153 -11.11 -13.78 3.04
N ARG A 154 -11.75 -12.66 3.38
CA ARG A 154 -12.13 -12.37 4.77
C ARG A 154 -13.14 -13.39 5.28
N GLY A 155 -12.78 -14.05 6.38
CA GLY A 155 -13.60 -15.06 7.07
C GLY A 155 -13.17 -16.49 6.76
N LEU A 156 -12.45 -16.72 5.66
CA LEU A 156 -12.02 -18.06 5.30
C LEU A 156 -10.86 -18.51 6.18
N GLU A 157 -11.04 -19.64 6.85
CA GLU A 157 -10.01 -20.27 7.69
C GLU A 157 -8.91 -20.89 6.82
N ARG A 158 -7.66 -20.80 7.27
CA ARG A 158 -6.50 -21.35 6.54
C ARG A 158 -6.61 -22.86 6.35
N GLU A 159 -7.07 -23.55 7.38
CA GLU A 159 -7.28 -24.99 7.39
C GLU A 159 -8.39 -25.39 6.40
N ALA A 160 -9.34 -24.50 6.08
CA ALA A 160 -10.29 -24.72 5.00
C ALA A 160 -9.63 -24.56 3.62
N GLY A 161 -8.82 -23.52 3.44
CA GLY A 161 -8.05 -23.31 2.20
C GLY A 161 -7.13 -24.48 1.86
N TRP A 162 -6.37 -24.99 2.83
CA TRP A 162 -5.49 -26.15 2.62
C TRP A 162 -6.25 -27.42 2.24
N ARG A 163 -7.42 -27.66 2.81
CA ARG A 163 -8.26 -28.81 2.41
C ARG A 163 -8.79 -28.67 0.98
N VAL A 164 -9.05 -27.44 0.50
CA VAL A 164 -9.40 -27.21 -0.91
C VAL A 164 -8.24 -27.59 -1.81
N GLU A 165 -7.02 -27.16 -1.47
CA GLU A 165 -5.81 -27.49 -2.24
C GLU A 165 -5.52 -28.99 -2.26
N GLU A 166 -5.58 -29.64 -1.10
CA GLU A 166 -5.37 -31.08 -0.95
C GLU A 166 -6.41 -31.85 -1.76
N ALA A 167 -7.70 -31.52 -1.61
CA ALA A 167 -8.76 -32.16 -2.37
C ALA A 167 -8.56 -31.98 -3.88
N ARG A 168 -8.23 -30.78 -4.35
CA ARG A 168 -7.99 -30.47 -5.78
C ARG A 168 -6.83 -31.29 -6.36
N SER A 169 -5.77 -31.51 -5.58
CA SER A 169 -4.57 -32.24 -6.04
C SER A 169 -4.87 -33.67 -6.52
N ALA A 170 -5.93 -34.29 -5.97
CA ALA A 170 -6.35 -35.63 -6.37
C ALA A 170 -7.07 -35.65 -7.74
N ARG A 171 -7.93 -34.66 -8.02
CA ARG A 171 -8.63 -34.45 -9.31
C ARG A 171 -9.35 -33.09 -9.35
N PRO A 172 -9.64 -32.51 -10.53
CA PRO A 172 -10.47 -31.31 -10.63
C PRO A 172 -11.85 -31.47 -9.96
N PHE A 173 -12.42 -30.36 -9.50
CA PHE A 173 -13.79 -30.33 -8.95
C PHE A 173 -14.82 -30.35 -10.08
N ALA A 174 -15.85 -31.18 -9.93
CA ALA A 174 -16.94 -31.25 -10.91
C ALA A 174 -18.06 -30.24 -10.64
N SER A 175 -18.27 -29.87 -9.38
CA SER A 175 -19.31 -28.94 -8.94
C SER A 175 -18.97 -28.35 -7.57
N THR A 176 -19.74 -27.36 -7.13
CA THR A 176 -19.66 -26.79 -5.79
C THR A 176 -19.97 -27.81 -4.69
N GLN A 177 -20.85 -28.78 -4.96
CA GLN A 177 -21.11 -29.89 -4.05
C GLN A 177 -19.92 -30.85 -3.94
N ASP A 178 -19.30 -31.22 -5.07
CA ASP A 178 -18.08 -32.06 -5.09
C ASP A 178 -16.94 -31.39 -4.31
N LEU A 179 -16.76 -30.08 -4.50
CA LEU A 179 -15.83 -29.25 -3.71
C LEU A 179 -16.15 -29.32 -2.21
N ALA A 180 -17.40 -29.05 -1.82
CA ALA A 180 -17.79 -29.00 -0.41
C ALA A 180 -17.59 -30.35 0.30
N MET A 181 -17.96 -31.46 -0.35
CA MET A 181 -17.79 -32.79 0.23
C MET A 181 -16.31 -33.17 0.37
N ARG A 182 -15.54 -33.06 -0.71
CA ARG A 182 -14.15 -33.54 -0.75
C ARG A 182 -13.21 -32.70 0.11
N ALA A 183 -13.37 -31.38 0.08
CA ALA A 183 -12.61 -30.49 0.95
C ALA A 183 -13.23 -30.39 2.35
N ALA A 184 -14.31 -31.13 2.64
CA ALA A 184 -15.04 -31.14 3.89
C ALA A 184 -15.50 -29.75 4.38
N LEU A 185 -15.88 -28.87 3.47
CA LEU A 185 -16.26 -27.49 3.76
C LEU A 185 -17.62 -27.41 4.45
N THR A 186 -17.77 -26.40 5.31
CA THR A 186 -19.04 -26.05 5.94
C THR A 186 -19.84 -25.12 5.02
N ALA A 187 -21.13 -24.96 5.29
CA ALA A 187 -21.94 -23.94 4.62
C ALA A 187 -21.34 -22.52 4.76
N HIS A 188 -20.68 -22.25 5.89
CA HIS A 188 -19.97 -20.99 6.12
C HIS A 188 -18.80 -20.81 5.14
N HIS A 189 -17.93 -21.82 5.01
CA HIS A 189 -16.81 -21.77 4.04
C HIS A 189 -17.30 -21.61 2.61
N MET A 190 -18.37 -22.32 2.21
CA MET A 190 -18.95 -22.19 0.88
C MET A 190 -19.52 -20.78 0.65
N THR A 191 -20.17 -20.21 1.65
CA THR A 191 -20.67 -18.83 1.60
C THR A 191 -19.53 -17.82 1.43
N ASP A 192 -18.41 -18.00 2.13
CA ASP A 192 -17.25 -17.11 2.01
C ASP A 192 -16.58 -17.20 0.63
N LEU A 193 -16.39 -18.42 0.11
CA LEU A 193 -15.88 -18.65 -1.25
C LEU A 193 -16.80 -18.03 -2.30
N ALA A 194 -18.11 -18.27 -2.21
CA ALA A 194 -19.11 -17.72 -3.12
C ALA A 194 -19.14 -16.19 -3.05
N ALA A 195 -19.16 -15.60 -1.85
CA ALA A 195 -19.22 -14.16 -1.66
C ALA A 195 -17.95 -13.45 -2.18
N ALA A 196 -16.79 -14.12 -2.13
CA ALA A 196 -15.53 -13.66 -2.71
C ALA A 196 -15.40 -13.91 -4.21
N ASN A 197 -16.45 -14.44 -4.87
CA ASN A 197 -16.47 -14.81 -6.28
C ASN A 197 -15.44 -15.91 -6.66
N ALA A 198 -15.00 -16.71 -5.69
CA ALA A 198 -13.99 -17.75 -5.90
C ALA A 198 -14.55 -19.02 -6.57
N LEU A 199 -15.85 -19.06 -6.85
CA LEU A 199 -16.55 -20.20 -7.47
C LEU A 199 -17.01 -19.89 -8.90
N ALA A 200 -16.55 -18.79 -9.50
CA ALA A 200 -16.97 -18.36 -10.83
C ALA A 200 -16.66 -19.40 -11.92
N SER A 201 -15.57 -20.17 -11.78
CA SER A 201 -15.21 -21.26 -12.69
C SER A 201 -16.17 -22.45 -12.67
N LEU A 202 -16.90 -22.65 -11.55
CA LEU A 202 -17.86 -23.74 -11.38
C LEU A 202 -19.29 -23.30 -11.70
N GLU A 203 -19.69 -22.09 -11.30
CA GLU A 203 -21.10 -21.64 -11.31
C GLU A 203 -21.36 -20.46 -12.27
N GLY A 204 -20.31 -19.93 -12.90
CA GLY A 204 -20.37 -18.83 -13.86
C GLY A 204 -20.55 -17.44 -13.24
N ASN A 205 -21.46 -17.28 -12.27
CA ASN A 205 -21.69 -15.99 -11.60
C ASN A 205 -21.85 -16.09 -10.08
N ARG A 206 -21.51 -15.00 -9.38
CA ARG A 206 -21.49 -14.93 -7.91
C ARG A 206 -22.83 -15.24 -7.25
N ARG A 207 -23.94 -14.76 -7.84
CA ARG A 207 -25.29 -14.96 -7.28
C ARG A 207 -25.72 -16.41 -7.39
N GLN A 208 -25.42 -17.04 -8.52
CA GLN A 208 -25.60 -18.48 -8.72
C GLN A 208 -24.79 -19.26 -7.68
N ALA A 209 -23.52 -18.92 -7.50
CA ALA A 209 -22.66 -19.56 -6.50
C ALA A 209 -23.16 -19.40 -5.06
N LEU A 210 -23.69 -18.22 -4.70
CA LEU A 210 -24.27 -17.97 -3.38
C LEU A 210 -25.54 -18.79 -3.13
N TRP A 211 -26.38 -18.96 -4.16
CA TRP A 211 -27.55 -19.83 -4.09
C TRP A 211 -27.14 -21.28 -3.86
N GLN A 212 -26.18 -21.78 -4.65
CA GLN A 212 -25.67 -23.14 -4.49
C GLN A 212 -24.99 -23.36 -3.14
N ALA A 213 -24.28 -22.36 -2.61
CA ALA A 213 -23.67 -22.44 -1.29
C ALA A 213 -24.72 -22.53 -0.16
N ALA A 214 -25.89 -21.92 -0.34
CA ALA A 214 -26.98 -21.98 0.63
C ALA A 214 -27.75 -23.31 0.61
N SER A 215 -27.91 -23.92 -0.57
CA SER A 215 -28.68 -25.18 -0.74
C SER A 215 -27.81 -26.45 -0.69
N GLY A 216 -26.53 -26.36 -1.07
CA GLY A 216 -25.71 -27.52 -1.47
C GLY A 216 -24.86 -28.19 -0.40
N VAL A 217 -24.83 -27.70 0.85
CA VAL A 217 -24.07 -28.33 1.93
C VAL A 217 -25.02 -28.82 3.03
N PRO A 218 -25.37 -30.12 3.06
CA PRO A 218 -26.11 -30.67 4.18
C PRO A 218 -25.31 -30.43 5.47
N ASP A 219 -25.96 -29.84 6.47
CA ASP A 219 -25.36 -29.72 7.79
C ASP A 219 -25.07 -31.12 8.37
N ARG A 220 -24.11 -31.19 9.29
CA ARG A 220 -23.53 -32.44 9.82
C ARG A 220 -24.58 -33.52 10.10
N GLY A 221 -24.33 -34.75 9.65
CA GLY A 221 -25.19 -35.90 9.97
C GLY A 221 -25.11 -37.05 8.97
N LEU A 222 -25.98 -38.05 9.16
CA LEU A 222 -26.09 -39.26 8.33
C LEU A 222 -26.30 -38.96 6.83
N LEU A 223 -26.88 -37.81 6.49
CA LEU A 223 -27.22 -37.41 5.12
C LEU A 223 -26.16 -36.54 4.43
N ARG A 224 -24.97 -36.37 5.02
CA ARG A 224 -23.90 -35.54 4.44
C ARG A 224 -23.47 -35.97 3.03
N HIS A 225 -23.58 -37.26 2.72
CA HIS A 225 -23.23 -37.82 1.41
C HIS A 225 -24.45 -38.00 0.49
N ALA A 226 -25.64 -37.58 0.92
CA ALA A 226 -26.83 -37.63 0.07
C ALA A 226 -26.71 -36.56 -1.02
N ALA A 227 -26.80 -36.97 -2.28
CA ALA A 227 -26.89 -36.05 -3.39
C ALA A 227 -28.25 -35.34 -3.35
N ILE A 228 -28.24 -34.01 -3.32
CA ILE A 228 -29.45 -33.19 -3.50
C ILE A 228 -29.51 -32.87 -4.99
N GLU A 229 -30.35 -33.59 -5.71
CA GLU A 229 -30.63 -33.29 -7.12
C GLU A 229 -31.78 -32.28 -7.20
N GLU A 230 -31.44 -31.00 -7.26
CA GLU A 230 -32.38 -29.92 -7.54
C GLU A 230 -32.27 -29.47 -9.00
N ALA A 231 -33.41 -29.08 -9.58
CA ALA A 231 -33.42 -28.51 -10.92
C ALA A 231 -32.60 -27.20 -10.95
N PRO A 232 -31.74 -26.99 -11.96
CA PRO A 232 -30.91 -25.80 -12.02
C PRO A 232 -31.78 -24.55 -12.17
N VAL A 233 -31.71 -23.66 -11.18
CA VAL A 233 -32.32 -22.32 -11.24
C VAL A 233 -31.30 -21.37 -11.84
N ALA A 234 -31.67 -20.63 -12.88
CA ALA A 234 -30.80 -19.63 -13.49
C ALA A 234 -30.98 -18.28 -12.81
N ILE A 235 -29.97 -17.82 -12.07
CA ILE A 235 -29.99 -16.51 -11.41
C ILE A 235 -29.18 -15.49 -12.23
N ALA A 236 -29.81 -14.35 -12.52
CA ALA A 236 -29.16 -13.27 -13.26
C ALA A 236 -27.97 -12.68 -12.47
N ALA A 237 -26.85 -12.48 -13.16
CA ALA A 237 -25.63 -11.89 -12.61
C ALA A 237 -25.90 -10.50 -11.99
N ALA A 238 -25.07 -10.11 -11.02
CA ALA A 238 -25.19 -8.78 -10.44
C ALA A 238 -24.69 -7.70 -11.40
N THR A 239 -25.14 -6.47 -11.18
CA THR A 239 -24.59 -5.32 -11.90
C THR A 239 -23.13 -5.10 -11.49
N GLU A 240 -22.34 -4.43 -12.34
CA GLU A 240 -20.93 -4.16 -12.05
C GLU A 240 -20.71 -3.47 -10.70
N GLY A 241 -21.53 -2.47 -10.35
CA GLY A 241 -21.44 -1.80 -9.05
C GLY A 241 -21.70 -2.75 -7.88
N GLN A 242 -22.62 -3.70 -8.02
CA GLN A 242 -22.90 -4.71 -7.01
C GLN A 242 -21.74 -5.71 -6.87
N GLU A 243 -21.12 -6.12 -7.98
CA GLU A 243 -19.94 -6.99 -7.98
C GLU A 243 -18.74 -6.29 -7.30
N ILE A 244 -18.46 -5.02 -7.64
CA ILE A 244 -17.39 -4.23 -7.01
C ILE A 244 -17.65 -4.07 -5.50
N VAL A 245 -18.88 -3.77 -5.09
CA VAL A 245 -19.22 -3.67 -3.68
C VAL A 245 -19.01 -5.01 -2.95
N ALA A 246 -19.40 -6.12 -3.57
CA ALA A 246 -19.20 -7.45 -3.01
C ALA A 246 -17.70 -7.83 -2.89
N ASP A 247 -16.89 -7.47 -3.90
CA ASP A 247 -15.44 -7.63 -3.90
C ASP A 247 -14.77 -6.90 -2.74
N TYR A 248 -15.05 -5.60 -2.55
CA TYR A 248 -14.47 -4.82 -1.46
C TYR A 248 -14.89 -5.34 -0.08
N ARG A 249 -16.12 -5.88 0.05
CA ARG A 249 -16.57 -6.47 1.31
C ARG A 249 -15.75 -7.70 1.68
N ARG A 250 -15.49 -8.59 0.72
CA ARG A 250 -14.88 -9.91 0.97
C ARG A 250 -13.38 -9.99 0.76
N LEU A 251 -12.84 -9.34 -0.28
CA LEU A 251 -11.42 -9.33 -0.61
C LEU A 251 -10.72 -8.01 -0.22
N GLY A 252 -11.49 -6.91 -0.10
CA GLY A 252 -10.93 -5.59 0.15
C GLY A 252 -10.28 -4.93 -1.07
N LEU A 253 -10.45 -5.53 -2.25
CA LEU A 253 -10.01 -5.03 -3.56
C LEU A 253 -10.94 -5.59 -4.65
N THR A 254 -10.95 -4.99 -5.83
CA THR A 254 -11.59 -5.53 -7.04
C THR A 254 -10.60 -5.58 -8.21
N LEU A 255 -10.76 -6.59 -9.08
CA LEU A 255 -10.08 -6.65 -10.37
C LEU A 255 -10.89 -6.00 -11.51
N GLY A 256 -12.14 -5.61 -11.24
CA GLY A 256 -12.95 -4.78 -12.13
C GLY A 256 -12.41 -3.34 -12.23
N ARG A 257 -13.27 -2.43 -12.69
CA ARG A 257 -12.95 -0.99 -12.70
C ARG A 257 -12.83 -0.47 -11.26
N HIS A 258 -11.98 0.54 -11.08
CA HIS A 258 -11.90 1.23 -9.79
C HIS A 258 -13.26 1.88 -9.44
N PRO A 259 -13.70 1.90 -8.18
CA PRO A 259 -15.02 2.41 -7.81
C PRO A 259 -15.32 3.84 -8.27
N LEU A 260 -14.31 4.71 -8.30
CA LEU A 260 -14.47 6.10 -8.76
C LEU A 260 -14.73 6.22 -10.26
N ALA A 261 -14.37 5.22 -11.07
CA ALA A 261 -14.71 5.22 -12.49
C ALA A 261 -16.24 5.19 -12.69
N LEU A 262 -16.99 4.53 -11.80
CA LEU A 262 -18.47 4.54 -11.82
C LEU A 262 -19.06 5.88 -11.38
N LEU A 263 -18.32 6.67 -10.61
CA LEU A 263 -18.73 7.98 -10.10
C LEU A 263 -18.22 9.14 -10.97
N ARG A 264 -17.49 8.83 -12.06
CA ARG A 264 -16.71 9.83 -12.80
C ARG A 264 -17.58 10.96 -13.38
N ASP A 265 -18.76 10.64 -13.90
CA ASP A 265 -19.69 11.66 -14.43
C ASP A 265 -20.20 12.63 -13.36
N GLU A 266 -20.47 12.14 -12.15
CA GLU A 266 -20.85 12.98 -10.99
C GLU A 266 -19.66 13.81 -10.50
N LEU A 267 -18.46 13.22 -10.47
CA LEU A 267 -17.23 13.92 -10.07
C LEU A 267 -16.87 15.04 -11.06
N TYR A 268 -17.05 14.83 -12.36
CA TYR A 268 -16.87 15.86 -13.38
C TYR A 268 -17.87 17.00 -13.24
N ARG A 269 -19.16 16.71 -12.95
CA ARG A 269 -20.16 17.75 -12.66
C ARG A 269 -19.76 18.62 -11.45
N ARG A 270 -19.05 18.04 -10.48
CA ARG A 270 -18.46 18.74 -9.33
C ARG A 270 -17.09 19.37 -9.60
N ARG A 271 -16.57 19.24 -10.83
CA ARG A 271 -15.26 19.73 -11.30
C ARG A 271 -14.07 19.10 -10.57
N PHE A 272 -14.19 17.84 -10.15
CA PHE A 272 -13.04 17.07 -9.69
C PHE A 272 -12.30 16.46 -10.87
N THR A 273 -10.99 16.65 -10.88
CA THR A 273 -10.08 16.21 -11.92
C THR A 273 -9.49 14.85 -11.53
N PRO A 274 -9.40 13.86 -12.45
CA PRO A 274 -8.76 12.59 -12.16
C PRO A 274 -7.26 12.75 -11.90
N SER A 275 -6.68 11.79 -11.17
CA SER A 275 -5.30 11.89 -10.70
C SER A 275 -4.28 11.99 -11.84
N ASP A 276 -4.44 11.22 -12.91
CA ASP A 276 -3.57 11.23 -14.09
C ASP A 276 -3.51 12.60 -14.79
N VAL A 277 -4.63 13.31 -14.86
CA VAL A 277 -4.69 14.68 -15.37
C VAL A 277 -4.05 15.66 -14.40
N LEU A 278 -4.27 15.50 -13.08
CA LEU A 278 -3.60 16.34 -12.08
C LEU A 278 -2.08 16.22 -12.15
N GLN A 279 -1.54 15.05 -12.51
CA GLN A 279 -0.11 14.86 -12.73
C GLN A 279 0.48 15.77 -13.83
N SER A 280 -0.34 16.33 -14.71
CA SER A 280 0.10 17.26 -15.78
C SER A 280 0.10 18.74 -15.37
N PHE A 281 -0.40 19.08 -14.18
CA PHE A 281 -0.56 20.48 -13.75
C PHE A 281 0.78 21.12 -13.39
N GLU A 282 0.87 22.44 -13.62
CA GLU A 282 2.02 23.26 -13.26
C GLU A 282 2.05 23.59 -11.76
N ASP A 283 3.23 23.96 -11.23
CA ASP A 283 3.36 24.41 -9.83
C ASP A 283 2.53 25.67 -9.59
N GLY A 284 1.71 25.67 -8.53
CA GLY A 284 0.86 26.80 -8.17
C GLY A 284 -0.52 26.80 -8.83
N GLN A 285 -0.82 25.86 -9.73
CA GLN A 285 -2.12 25.78 -10.38
C GLN A 285 -3.23 25.37 -9.40
N LEU A 286 -4.43 25.94 -9.53
CA LEU A 286 -5.60 25.51 -8.77
C LEU A 286 -6.00 24.10 -9.17
N ALA A 287 -6.13 23.21 -8.19
CA ALA A 287 -6.42 21.80 -8.38
C ALA A 287 -7.57 21.33 -7.49
N ARG A 288 -8.36 20.39 -8.04
CA ARG A 288 -9.49 19.76 -7.36
C ARG A 288 -9.38 18.26 -7.55
N GLY A 289 -8.90 17.57 -6.52
CA GLY A 289 -8.82 16.10 -6.52
C GLY A 289 -9.98 15.48 -5.75
N CYS A 290 -10.37 14.28 -6.12
CA CYS A 290 -11.27 13.45 -5.31
C CYS A 290 -10.80 12.00 -5.40
N GLY A 291 -10.72 11.31 -4.26
CA GLY A 291 -10.22 9.95 -4.21
C GLY A 291 -10.63 9.21 -2.94
N LEU A 292 -10.61 7.88 -3.01
CA LEU A 292 -10.75 7.03 -1.84
C LEU A 292 -9.58 7.30 -0.90
N VAL A 293 -9.85 7.55 0.38
CA VAL A 293 -8.79 7.77 1.35
C VAL A 293 -8.14 6.43 1.68
N THR A 294 -6.90 6.22 1.26
CA THR A 294 -6.17 4.98 1.51
C THR A 294 -5.32 5.08 2.77
N VAL A 295 -4.68 6.23 3.00
CA VAL A 295 -3.79 6.44 4.15
C VAL A 295 -3.95 7.82 4.77
N ARG A 296 -3.80 7.88 6.10
CA ARG A 296 -3.62 9.11 6.87
C ARG A 296 -2.39 9.00 7.76
N GLN A 297 -1.54 10.02 7.78
CA GLN A 297 -0.36 10.06 8.62
C GLN A 297 -0.16 11.44 9.24
N ARG A 298 0.10 11.49 10.55
CA ARG A 298 0.47 12.73 11.26
C ARG A 298 1.78 12.54 12.03
N PRO A 299 2.95 12.57 11.35
CA PRO A 299 4.22 12.33 12.02
C PRO A 299 4.48 13.36 13.13
N GLY A 300 4.97 12.91 14.30
CA GLY A 300 5.31 13.81 15.41
C GLY A 300 6.37 14.85 15.08
N THR A 301 7.20 14.61 14.06
CA THR A 301 8.25 15.53 13.58
C THR A 301 7.75 16.60 12.61
N ALA A 302 6.50 16.51 12.14
CA ALA A 302 5.95 17.36 11.07
C ALA A 302 5.15 18.56 11.61
N ASN A 303 5.37 18.99 12.85
CA ASN A 303 4.67 20.13 13.48
C ASN A 303 3.13 20.07 13.32
N GLY A 304 2.57 18.86 13.38
CA GLY A 304 1.13 18.63 13.29
C GLY A 304 0.53 18.57 11.89
N VAL A 305 1.33 18.72 10.82
CA VAL A 305 0.89 18.52 9.41
C VAL A 305 0.41 17.08 9.21
N THR A 306 -0.71 16.92 8.51
CA THR A 306 -1.27 15.61 8.16
C THR A 306 -1.08 15.35 6.68
N PHE A 307 -0.55 14.18 6.35
CA PHE A 307 -0.40 13.67 4.98
C PHE A 307 -1.50 12.65 4.71
N LEU A 308 -2.18 12.79 3.57
CA LEU A 308 -3.18 11.84 3.11
C LEU A 308 -2.77 11.30 1.74
N THR A 309 -3.08 10.04 1.48
CA THR A 309 -3.05 9.48 0.13
C THR A 309 -4.47 9.17 -0.30
N LEU A 310 -4.88 9.74 -1.43
CA LEU A 310 -6.14 9.44 -2.09
C LEU A 310 -5.87 8.55 -3.32
N GLU A 311 -6.84 7.72 -3.68
CA GLU A 311 -6.75 6.84 -4.85
C GLU A 311 -7.99 7.00 -5.77
N ASP A 312 -7.74 7.07 -7.07
CA ASP A 312 -8.74 6.94 -8.12
C ASP A 312 -8.26 5.99 -9.23
N GLU A 313 -9.02 5.82 -10.31
CA GLU A 313 -8.65 4.93 -11.43
C GLU A 313 -7.33 5.32 -12.12
N GLY A 314 -6.93 6.60 -12.05
CA GLY A 314 -5.70 7.10 -12.65
C GLY A 314 -4.46 6.83 -11.78
N GLY A 315 -4.64 6.52 -10.50
CA GLY A 315 -3.54 6.35 -9.55
C GLY A 315 -3.77 7.07 -8.23
N THR A 316 -2.68 7.57 -7.65
CA THR A 316 -2.69 8.18 -6.32
C THR A 316 -2.54 9.70 -6.36
N ILE A 317 -3.13 10.37 -5.38
CA ILE A 317 -3.00 11.80 -5.13
C ILE A 317 -2.49 11.97 -3.70
N ASN A 318 -1.26 12.49 -3.56
CA ASN A 318 -0.73 12.86 -2.26
C ASN A 318 -1.27 14.23 -1.87
N VAL A 319 -1.83 14.33 -0.67
CA VAL A 319 -2.46 15.55 -0.16
C VAL A 319 -1.78 15.97 1.14
N ILE A 320 -1.47 17.26 1.24
CA ILE A 320 -0.90 17.87 2.44
C ILE A 320 -1.95 18.75 3.10
N VAL A 321 -2.26 18.47 4.36
CA VAL A 321 -3.21 19.23 5.17
C VAL A 321 -2.48 19.88 6.34
N PHE A 322 -2.44 21.21 6.33
CA PHE A 322 -1.84 21.99 7.41
C PHE A 322 -2.72 22.00 8.68
N PRO A 323 -2.14 22.17 9.88
CA PRO A 323 -2.85 22.10 11.16
C PRO A 323 -4.11 22.97 11.20
N ASP A 324 -4.01 24.23 10.78
CA ASP A 324 -5.13 25.19 10.81
C ASP A 324 -6.36 24.70 10.04
N LEU A 325 -6.14 24.04 8.89
CA LEU A 325 -7.22 23.47 8.09
C LEU A 325 -7.74 22.16 8.71
N GLY A 326 -6.82 21.31 9.18
CA GLY A 326 -7.16 20.03 9.80
C GLY A 326 -7.95 20.18 11.10
N GLU A 327 -7.71 21.24 11.87
CA GLU A 327 -8.48 21.56 13.07
C GLU A 327 -9.87 22.12 12.73
N LYS A 328 -9.96 23.03 11.75
CA LYS A 328 -11.24 23.59 11.27
C LYS A 328 -12.16 22.54 10.64
N GLN A 329 -11.60 21.59 9.90
CA GLN A 329 -12.34 20.54 9.16
C GLN A 329 -11.98 19.14 9.66
N ARG A 330 -11.90 18.99 11.00
CA ARG A 330 -11.50 17.73 11.64
C ARG A 330 -12.42 16.57 11.29
N THR A 331 -13.72 16.83 11.18
CA THR A 331 -14.72 15.80 10.86
C THR A 331 -14.48 15.23 9.46
N GLU A 332 -14.30 16.11 8.47
CA GLU A 332 -14.01 15.75 7.10
C GLU A 332 -12.65 15.06 6.98
N LEU A 333 -11.65 15.54 7.70
CA LEU A 333 -10.31 14.95 7.69
C LEU A 333 -10.32 13.50 8.20
N VAL A 334 -10.99 13.24 9.33
CA VAL A 334 -10.92 11.94 10.01
C VAL A 334 -11.97 10.95 9.50
N LYS A 335 -13.21 11.36 9.25
CA LYS A 335 -14.32 10.43 8.97
C LYS A 335 -14.53 10.09 7.49
N SER A 336 -13.97 10.86 6.56
CA SER A 336 -14.23 10.67 5.13
C SER A 336 -13.61 9.38 4.59
N ARG A 337 -14.40 8.56 3.90
CA ARG A 337 -13.91 7.44 3.09
C ARG A 337 -13.65 7.85 1.63
N LEU A 338 -14.44 8.78 1.13
CA LEU A 338 -14.22 9.50 -0.12
C LEU A 338 -14.04 10.98 0.20
N LEU A 339 -12.91 11.56 -0.22
CA LEU A 339 -12.57 12.93 0.12
C LEU A 339 -12.33 13.76 -1.15
N GLY A 340 -13.11 14.82 -1.30
CA GLY A 340 -12.84 15.89 -2.25
C GLY A 340 -11.91 16.93 -1.64
N VAL A 341 -10.88 17.33 -2.37
CA VAL A 341 -9.87 18.29 -1.92
C VAL A 341 -9.75 19.41 -2.94
N TYR A 342 -9.98 20.63 -2.47
CA TYR A 342 -9.73 21.86 -3.20
C TYR A 342 -8.42 22.44 -2.72
N GLY A 343 -7.53 22.77 -3.64
CA GLY A 343 -6.19 23.15 -3.26
C GLY A 343 -5.38 23.75 -4.39
N VAL A 344 -4.09 23.76 -4.15
CA VAL A 344 -3.07 24.20 -5.10
C VAL A 344 -2.16 23.02 -5.38
N TRP A 345 -1.95 22.73 -6.65
CA TRP A 345 -1.00 21.72 -7.07
C TRP A 345 0.43 22.21 -6.83
N GLN A 346 1.25 21.36 -6.24
CA GLN A 346 2.65 21.60 -6.02
C GLN A 346 3.45 20.56 -6.79
N SER A 347 4.36 21.01 -7.65
CA SER A 347 5.27 20.16 -8.42
C SER A 347 6.69 20.70 -8.25
N ARG A 348 7.38 20.26 -7.18
CA ARG A 348 8.74 20.72 -6.84
C ARG A 348 9.66 19.54 -6.57
N SER A 349 10.86 19.59 -7.14
CA SER A 349 11.95 18.62 -6.87
C SER A 349 11.53 17.15 -7.04
N GLY A 350 10.67 16.86 -8.03
CA GLY A 350 10.14 15.52 -8.29
C GLY A 350 8.94 15.10 -7.43
N GLY A 351 8.61 15.86 -6.38
CA GLY A 351 7.42 15.64 -5.55
C GLY A 351 6.19 16.34 -6.14
N ARG A 352 5.09 15.60 -6.26
CA ARG A 352 3.79 16.11 -6.73
C ARG A 352 2.73 15.93 -5.66
N ASN A 353 2.23 17.03 -5.12
CA ASN A 353 1.32 17.05 -3.99
C ASN A 353 0.19 18.07 -4.20
N LEU A 354 -0.99 17.76 -3.70
CA LEU A 354 -2.11 18.68 -3.60
C LEU A 354 -2.12 19.33 -2.22
N ILE A 355 -1.82 20.63 -2.16
CA ILE A 355 -1.88 21.40 -0.92
C ILE A 355 -3.34 21.76 -0.63
N ALA A 356 -3.92 21.14 0.39
CA ALA A 356 -5.32 21.33 0.72
C ALA A 356 -5.60 22.76 1.22
N LYS A 357 -6.66 23.36 0.68
CA LYS A 357 -7.24 24.64 1.14
C LYS A 357 -8.67 24.46 1.65
N ARG A 358 -9.38 23.44 1.16
CA ARG A 358 -10.70 23.04 1.64
C ARG A 358 -10.92 21.55 1.40
N LEU A 359 -11.47 20.88 2.40
CA LEU A 359 -11.88 19.48 2.38
C LEU A 359 -13.39 19.39 2.21
N VAL A 360 -13.85 18.39 1.46
CA VAL A 360 -15.27 18.08 1.24
C VAL A 360 -15.48 16.58 1.42
N GLU A 361 -16.31 16.24 2.40
CA GLU A 361 -16.78 14.87 2.66
C GLU A 361 -17.67 14.43 1.49
N CYS A 362 -17.29 13.35 0.81
CA CYS A 362 -18.01 12.82 -0.35
C CYS A 362 -18.49 11.37 -0.16
N SER A 363 -18.36 10.76 1.02
CA SER A 363 -18.62 9.32 1.22
C SER A 363 -20.07 8.92 1.00
N HIS A 364 -21.02 9.87 1.03
CA HIS A 364 -22.40 9.63 0.63
C HIS A 364 -22.53 9.12 -0.83
N LEU A 365 -21.57 9.47 -1.71
CA LEU A 365 -21.53 8.99 -3.10
C LEU A 365 -21.13 7.52 -3.22
N LEU A 366 -20.50 6.95 -2.19
CA LEU A 366 -20.05 5.55 -2.21
C LEU A 366 -21.18 4.54 -1.99
N GLY A 367 -22.36 4.98 -1.54
CA GLY A 367 -23.46 4.11 -1.18
C GLY A 367 -23.02 3.00 -0.23
N ASP A 368 -23.23 1.75 -0.64
CA ASP A 368 -22.93 0.56 0.14
C ASP A 368 -21.46 0.10 0.09
N LEU A 369 -20.59 0.81 -0.64
CA LEU A 369 -19.18 0.47 -0.71
C LEU A 369 -18.51 0.72 0.65
N SER A 370 -17.90 -0.33 1.20
CA SER A 370 -17.16 -0.27 2.46
C SER A 370 -15.66 -0.25 2.17
N THR A 371 -15.04 0.91 2.37
CA THR A 371 -13.59 1.11 2.29
C THR A 371 -13.04 1.50 3.67
N ARG A 372 -11.78 1.15 3.93
CA ARG A 372 -11.07 1.52 5.16
C ARG A 372 -9.73 2.14 4.81
N SER A 373 -9.37 3.22 5.49
CA SER A 373 -8.01 3.78 5.45
C SER A 373 -7.12 3.10 6.48
N ARG A 374 -5.80 3.17 6.25
CA ARG A 374 -4.80 2.92 7.29
C ARG A 374 -4.43 4.25 7.92
N ASP A 375 -4.62 4.36 9.23
CA ASP A 375 -4.35 5.59 9.98
C ASP A 375 -3.12 5.38 10.86
N PHE A 376 -2.08 6.18 10.65
CA PHE A 376 -0.84 6.20 11.42
C PHE A 376 -0.82 7.46 12.29
N HIS A 377 -0.73 7.26 13.61
CA HIS A 377 -0.71 8.31 14.62
C HIS A 377 0.69 8.78 14.98
#